data_AF-A0A2S0XQG1-F1
#
_entry.id   AF-A0A2S0XQG1-F1
#
_cell.length_a   1.000
_cell.length_b   1.000
_cell.length_c   1.000
_cell.angle_alpha   90.00
_cell.angle_beta   90.00
_cell.angle_gamma   90.00
#
_symmetry.space_group_name_H-M   'P 1'
#
loop_
_entity.id
_entity.type
_entity.pdbx_description
1 polymer ?
#
loop_
_entity_poly.entity_id
_entity_poly.type
_entity_poly.pdbx_seq_one_letter_code
_entity_poly.pdbx_strand_id
1 'polypeptide(L)'
;MENSRPILRSVITELADRLPQLGGDYGSRDFDVDLFRAFDTRRVRTAKRVKLDVVEQGPPHDPREPRIYALDPIAYDDWVSETPEVGTTYFDDDGNLASDVAQFGYLDQNGEFIKRPVLDPIPDFTRNIGGALELKWRVFQSYLKLRITEADGDWGNEYRVELLTVSEEAVHAYQADSLPHAIIGAVLGTLLSGWTHDLASYEIING
;
A
#
# COMPACT_ATOMS: atom_id res chain seq x y z
N MET A 1 -0.21 -25.05 6.84
CA MET A 1 -1.37 -24.18 6.56
C MET A 1 -1.14 -22.91 7.34
N GLU A 2 -0.72 -21.83 6.67
CA GLU A 2 -0.74 -20.51 7.30
C GLU A 2 -2.21 -20.19 7.64
N ASN A 3 -2.47 -19.82 8.89
CA ASN A 3 -3.80 -19.44 9.32
C ASN A 3 -4.20 -18.17 8.55
N SER A 4 -5.30 -18.25 7.80
CA SER A 4 -5.88 -17.11 7.11
C SER A 4 -6.24 -16.01 8.12
N ARG A 5 -5.90 -14.76 7.83
CA ARG A 5 -6.15 -13.63 8.74
C ARG A 5 -7.61 -13.17 8.63
N PRO A 6 -8.38 -13.12 9.73
CA PRO A 6 -9.75 -12.62 9.68
C PRO A 6 -9.78 -11.10 9.44
N ILE A 7 -10.65 -10.65 8.54
CA ILE A 7 -11.04 -9.25 8.38
C ILE A 7 -12.57 -9.18 8.54
N LEU A 8 -13.04 -8.30 9.42
CA LEU A 8 -14.47 -8.11 9.62
C LEU A 8 -15.10 -7.47 8.38
N ARG A 9 -16.23 -8.02 7.93
CA ARG A 9 -17.00 -7.45 6.81
C ARG A 9 -17.36 -5.99 7.06
N SER A 10 -17.69 -5.62 8.30
CA SER A 10 -18.01 -4.24 8.69
C SER A 10 -16.86 -3.25 8.44
N VAL A 11 -15.60 -3.68 8.59
CA VAL A 11 -14.42 -2.87 8.28
C VAL A 11 -14.33 -2.61 6.77
N ILE A 12 -14.56 -3.63 5.95
CA ILE A 12 -14.58 -3.47 4.48
C ILE A 12 -15.72 -2.56 4.04
N THR A 13 -16.91 -2.71 4.65
CA THR A 13 -18.06 -1.82 4.41
C THR A 13 -17.73 -0.38 4.76
N GLU A 14 -17.16 -0.11 5.95
CA GLU A 14 -16.78 1.24 6.35
C GLU A 14 -15.77 1.87 5.38
N LEU A 15 -14.77 1.10 4.93
CA LEU A 15 -13.81 1.56 3.92
C LEU A 15 -14.48 1.84 2.57
N ALA A 16 -15.44 1.02 2.15
CA ALA A 16 -16.15 1.23 0.89
C ALA A 16 -17.05 2.48 0.97
N ASP A 17 -17.75 2.68 2.08
CA ASP A 17 -18.65 3.82 2.30
C ASP A 17 -17.87 5.16 2.42
N ARG A 18 -16.64 5.09 2.94
CA ARG A 18 -15.73 6.25 3.03
C ARG A 18 -14.92 6.48 1.77
N LEU A 19 -14.94 5.55 0.81
CA LEU A 19 -14.21 5.73 -0.43
C LEU A 19 -14.78 6.94 -1.17
N PRO A 20 -13.94 7.90 -1.60
CA PRO A 20 -14.44 9.12 -2.21
C PRO A 20 -15.31 8.83 -3.44
N GLN A 21 -16.47 9.48 -3.48
CA GLN A 21 -17.32 9.53 -4.68
C GLN A 21 -16.86 10.67 -5.59
N LEU A 22 -17.23 10.60 -6.87
CA LEU A 22 -16.94 11.57 -7.92
C LEU A 22 -17.05 13.03 -7.44
N GLY A 23 -15.98 13.82 -7.62
CA GLY A 23 -15.91 15.25 -7.31
C GLY A 23 -15.50 15.61 -5.88
N GLY A 24 -15.10 14.64 -5.06
CA GLY A 24 -14.60 14.86 -3.70
C GLY A 24 -13.08 15.04 -3.63
N ASP A 25 -12.61 16.15 -3.06
CA ASP A 25 -11.17 16.40 -2.82
C ASP A 25 -10.65 15.60 -1.61
N TYR A 26 -10.35 14.31 -1.78
CA TYR A 26 -10.00 13.47 -0.63
C TYR A 26 -8.95 12.39 -0.92
N GLY A 27 -7.70 12.83 -1.13
CA GLY A 27 -6.54 11.99 -0.84
C GLY A 27 -6.18 12.06 0.65
N SER A 28 -7.08 11.68 1.58
CA SER A 28 -6.71 11.71 3.00
C SER A 28 -5.78 10.54 3.30
N ARG A 29 -4.57 10.88 3.75
CA ARG A 29 -3.58 9.89 4.17
C ARG A 29 -4.12 8.95 5.26
N ASP A 30 -5.10 9.40 6.03
CA ASP A 30 -5.75 8.58 7.06
C ASP A 30 -6.59 7.44 6.45
N PHE A 31 -7.18 7.62 5.27
CA PHE A 31 -7.84 6.51 4.55
C PHE A 31 -6.84 5.45 4.13
N ASP A 32 -5.67 5.85 3.60
CA ASP A 32 -4.60 4.91 3.24
C ASP A 32 -4.10 4.14 4.48
N VAL A 33 -4.07 4.79 5.66
CA VAL A 33 -3.71 4.14 6.94
C VAL A 33 -4.76 3.10 7.35
N ASP A 34 -6.05 3.42 7.25
CA ASP A 34 -7.11 2.49 7.60
C ASP A 34 -7.13 1.29 6.63
N LEU A 35 -6.91 1.55 5.34
CA LEU A 35 -6.73 0.51 4.32
C LEU A 35 -5.51 -0.36 4.61
N PHE A 36 -4.37 0.25 4.96
CA PHE A 36 -3.17 -0.48 5.36
C PHE A 36 -3.44 -1.40 6.55
N ARG A 37 -4.09 -0.90 7.62
CA ARG A 37 -4.39 -1.68 8.83
C ARG A 37 -5.30 -2.87 8.57
N ALA A 38 -6.23 -2.76 7.61
CA ALA A 38 -7.11 -3.86 7.22
C ALA A 38 -6.31 -5.03 6.63
N PHE A 39 -5.26 -4.76 5.85
CA PHE A 39 -4.52 -5.76 5.07
C PHE A 39 -3.04 -5.97 5.50
N ASP A 40 -2.57 -5.28 6.54
CA ASP A 40 -1.21 -5.40 7.07
C ASP A 40 -1.26 -5.37 8.60
N THR A 41 -0.44 -6.18 9.27
CA THR A 41 -0.43 -6.29 10.74
C THR A 41 0.64 -5.42 11.38
N ARG A 42 1.54 -4.85 10.58
CA ARG A 42 2.59 -3.96 11.09
C ARG A 42 1.95 -2.76 11.76
N ARG A 43 2.52 -2.39 12.91
CA ARG A 43 2.11 -1.20 13.64
C ARG A 43 2.37 0.03 12.77
N VAL A 44 1.41 0.96 12.74
CA VAL A 44 1.52 2.21 12.01
C VAL A 44 1.58 3.38 12.99
N ARG A 45 2.48 4.34 12.74
CA ARG A 45 2.55 5.60 13.50
C ARG A 45 3.05 6.74 12.61
N THR A 46 2.93 7.97 13.10
CA THR A 46 3.57 9.11 12.44
C THR A 46 5.07 9.15 12.75
N ALA A 47 5.86 9.60 11.77
CA ALA A 47 7.29 9.84 11.91
C ALA A 47 7.72 11.00 11.01
N LYS A 48 8.82 11.66 11.39
CA LYS A 48 9.46 12.65 10.52
C LYS A 48 10.17 11.96 9.37
N ARG A 49 9.78 12.32 8.16
CA ARG A 49 10.45 11.93 6.91
C ARG A 49 11.17 13.12 6.32
N VAL A 50 12.22 12.82 5.57
CA VAL A 50 12.99 13.81 4.83
C VAL A 50 12.89 13.47 3.35
N LYS A 51 12.43 14.41 2.53
CA LYS A 51 12.53 14.31 1.08
C LYS A 51 13.79 15.03 0.63
N LEU A 52 14.71 14.27 0.03
CA LEU A 52 15.84 14.82 -0.71
C LEU A 52 15.37 15.02 -2.15
N ASP A 53 15.27 16.27 -2.59
CA ASP A 53 14.93 16.57 -3.98
C ASP A 53 16.21 16.48 -4.82
N VAL A 54 16.28 15.52 -5.75
CA VAL A 54 17.42 15.36 -6.67
C VAL A 54 17.02 15.96 -8.01
N VAL A 55 17.53 17.16 -8.31
CA VAL A 55 17.39 17.76 -9.64
C VAL A 55 18.47 17.20 -10.55
N GLU A 56 18.08 16.75 -11.73
CA GLU A 56 19.00 16.29 -12.78
C GLU A 56 20.00 17.41 -13.11
N GLN A 57 21.30 17.10 -13.04
CA GLN A 57 22.36 18.06 -13.35
C GLN A 57 22.22 18.44 -14.84
N GLY A 58 21.79 19.68 -15.11
CA GLY A 58 21.95 20.28 -16.44
C GLY A 58 23.43 20.34 -16.85
N PRO A 59 23.73 20.57 -18.14
CA PRO A 59 25.10 20.62 -18.64
C PRO A 59 25.97 21.63 -17.86
N PRO A 60 27.30 21.40 -17.78
CA PRO A 60 28.18 22.19 -16.92
C PRO A 60 28.11 23.67 -17.29
N HIS A 61 27.56 24.49 -16.38
CA HIS A 61 27.34 25.91 -16.60
C HIS A 61 28.52 26.77 -16.12
N ASP A 62 28.66 27.94 -16.75
CA ASP A 62 29.74 28.93 -16.59
C ASP A 62 30.12 29.17 -15.11
N PRO A 63 31.41 29.11 -14.73
CA PRO A 63 31.87 29.38 -13.36
C PRO A 63 31.55 30.79 -12.82
N ARG A 64 30.94 31.66 -13.62
CA ARG A 64 30.46 33.00 -13.22
C ARG A 64 29.00 33.04 -12.74
N GLU A 65 28.26 31.93 -12.81
CA GLU A 65 26.88 31.89 -12.32
C GLU A 65 26.79 31.37 -10.87
N PRO A 66 25.91 31.95 -10.03
CA PRO A 66 25.79 31.56 -8.64
C PRO A 66 25.32 30.11 -8.51
N ARG A 67 25.99 29.38 -7.60
CA ARG A 67 25.82 27.94 -7.34
C ARG A 67 24.35 27.54 -7.22
N ILE A 68 23.99 26.44 -7.88
CA ILE A 68 22.73 25.72 -7.71
C ILE A 68 22.55 25.44 -6.21
N TYR A 69 21.45 25.96 -5.65
CA TYR A 69 21.05 25.71 -4.28
C TYR A 69 20.87 24.21 -4.09
N ALA A 70 21.69 23.59 -3.24
CA ALA A 70 21.25 22.38 -2.57
C ALA A 70 20.03 22.81 -1.75
N LEU A 71 18.83 22.43 -2.18
CA LEU A 71 17.62 22.72 -1.42
C LEU A 71 17.73 22.02 -0.07
N ASP A 72 17.39 22.75 0.99
CA ASP A 72 17.36 22.17 2.32
C ASP A 72 16.41 20.97 2.36
N PRO A 73 16.79 19.87 3.02
CA PRO A 73 15.91 18.72 3.18
C PRO A 73 14.58 19.16 3.79
N ILE A 74 13.48 18.94 3.07
CA ILE A 74 12.15 19.25 3.58
C ILE A 74 11.73 18.11 4.50
N ALA A 75 11.67 18.43 5.80
CA ALA A 75 11.14 17.53 6.82
C ALA A 75 9.62 17.68 6.92
N TYR A 76 8.91 16.56 6.85
CA TYR A 76 7.44 16.51 7.01
C TYR A 76 7.06 15.29 7.84
N ASP A 77 5.90 15.36 8.49
CA ASP A 77 5.35 14.21 9.22
C ASP A 77 4.52 13.35 8.24
N ASP A 78 4.71 12.03 8.29
CA ASP A 78 3.99 11.06 7.46
C ASP A 78 3.75 9.78 8.24
N TRP A 79 2.83 8.95 7.75
CA TRP A 79 2.53 7.65 8.32
C TRP A 79 3.52 6.59 7.83
N VAL A 80 4.09 5.85 8.79
CA VAL A 80 5.05 4.77 8.55
C VAL A 80 4.61 3.50 9.27
N SER A 81 4.94 2.37 8.68
CA SER A 81 4.84 1.04 9.29
C SER A 81 6.13 0.66 10.00
N GLU A 82 6.02 -0.07 11.10
CA GLU A 82 7.14 -0.59 11.87
C GLU A 82 7.41 -2.04 11.46
N THR A 83 8.60 -2.30 10.93
CA THR A 83 9.11 -3.65 10.66
C THR A 83 10.06 -4.03 11.80
N PRO A 84 9.61 -4.85 12.78
CA PRO A 84 10.38 -5.12 14.01
C PRO A 84 11.48 -6.17 13.83
N GLU A 85 11.36 -6.99 12.79
CA GLU A 85 12.13 -8.21 12.61
C GLU A 85 12.62 -8.34 11.16
N VAL A 86 13.76 -9.00 10.99
CA VAL A 86 14.30 -9.42 9.70
C VAL A 86 14.44 -10.93 9.71
N GLY A 87 13.81 -11.58 8.74
CA GLY A 87 14.03 -12.99 8.43
C GLY A 87 15.17 -13.15 7.44
N THR A 88 16.08 -14.08 7.68
CA THR A 88 17.03 -14.54 6.67
C THR A 88 16.82 -16.02 6.43
N THR A 89 16.87 -16.43 5.17
CA THR A 89 16.79 -17.84 4.78
C THR A 89 18.15 -18.25 4.25
N TYR A 90 18.71 -19.34 4.76
CA TYR A 90 20.02 -19.85 4.40
C TYR A 90 19.98 -21.39 4.32
N PHE A 91 21.04 -21.99 3.80
CA PHE A 91 21.23 -23.44 3.91
C PHE A 91 22.09 -23.70 5.14
N ASP A 92 21.62 -24.56 6.05
CA ASP A 92 22.39 -24.99 7.22
C ASP A 92 23.59 -25.87 6.82
N ASP A 93 24.40 -26.26 7.79
CA ASP A 93 25.61 -27.07 7.57
C ASP A 93 25.29 -28.46 6.98
N ASP A 94 24.04 -28.93 7.13
CA ASP A 94 23.54 -30.19 6.57
C ASP A 94 22.90 -30.00 5.18
N GLY A 95 22.88 -28.76 4.65
CA GLY A 95 22.32 -28.41 3.35
C GLY A 95 20.80 -28.26 3.32
N ASN A 96 20.14 -28.19 4.48
CA ASN A 96 18.70 -27.95 4.56
C ASN A 96 18.39 -26.46 4.53
N LEU A 97 17.26 -26.09 3.91
CA LEU A 97 16.78 -24.71 3.94
C LEU A 97 16.30 -24.37 5.37
N ALA A 98 17.02 -23.48 6.03
CA ALA A 98 16.72 -22.96 7.36
C ALA A 98 16.35 -21.47 7.29
N SER A 99 15.62 -20.98 8.29
CA SER A 99 15.33 -19.55 8.45
C SER A 99 15.54 -19.09 9.88
N ASP A 100 16.20 -17.95 10.03
CA ASP A 100 16.35 -17.26 11.31
C ASP A 100 15.65 -15.91 11.26
N VAL A 101 15.03 -15.53 12.38
CA VAL A 101 14.39 -14.22 12.56
C VAL A 101 15.15 -13.46 13.64
N ALA A 102 15.66 -12.28 13.30
CA ALA A 102 16.32 -11.37 14.22
C ALA A 102 15.50 -10.10 14.44
N GLN A 103 15.51 -9.55 15.65
CA GLN A 103 14.88 -8.27 15.94
C GLN A 103 15.81 -7.10 15.56
N PHE A 104 15.25 -6.04 14.99
CA PHE A 104 15.98 -4.80 14.81
C PHE A 104 16.14 -4.05 16.13
N GLY A 105 17.37 -3.61 16.40
CA GLY A 105 17.72 -2.94 17.64
C GLY A 105 19.21 -2.65 17.75
N TYR A 106 19.63 -2.24 18.94
CA TYR A 106 21.03 -2.04 19.28
C TYR A 106 21.26 -2.40 20.76
N LEU A 107 22.49 -2.71 21.13
CA LEU A 107 22.87 -2.85 22.53
C LEU A 107 23.20 -1.47 23.09
N ASP A 108 22.66 -1.17 24.27
CA ASP A 108 23.06 0.02 25.01
C ASP A 108 24.47 -0.15 25.62
N GLN A 109 24.93 0.88 26.33
CA GLN A 109 26.25 0.87 26.99
C GLN A 109 26.42 -0.22 28.06
N ASN A 110 25.33 -0.78 28.57
CA ASN A 110 25.32 -1.85 29.57
C ASN A 110 25.16 -3.24 28.94
N GLY A 111 25.01 -3.32 27.62
CA GLY A 111 24.72 -4.55 26.90
C GLY A 111 23.24 -4.96 26.91
N GLU A 112 22.33 -4.07 27.30
CA GLU A 112 20.88 -4.29 27.21
C GLU A 112 20.41 -4.06 25.77
N PHE A 113 19.62 -4.98 25.23
CA PHE A 113 19.08 -4.85 23.88
C PHE A 113 17.87 -3.91 23.84
N ILE A 114 18.01 -2.83 23.08
CA ILE A 114 16.97 -1.83 22.82
C ILE A 114 16.38 -2.05 21.43
N LYS A 115 15.08 -2.38 21.39
CA LYS A 115 14.34 -2.56 20.12
C LYS A 115 14.27 -1.26 19.33
N ARG A 116 14.55 -1.34 18.03
CA ARG A 116 14.47 -0.21 17.11
C ARG A 116 13.98 -0.70 15.74
N PRO A 117 12.65 -0.76 15.50
CA PRO A 117 12.11 -1.24 14.23
C PRO A 117 12.56 -0.34 13.06
N VAL A 118 12.65 -0.94 11.88
CA VAL A 118 12.76 -0.19 10.62
C VAL A 118 11.43 0.50 10.35
N LEU A 119 11.50 1.75 9.88
CA LEU A 119 10.33 2.55 9.56
C LEU A 119 10.19 2.65 8.05
N ASP A 120 9.16 2.02 7.52
CA ASP A 120 8.87 2.00 6.10
C ASP A 120 7.64 2.87 5.82
N PRO A 121 7.66 3.75 4.81
CA PRO A 121 6.46 4.49 4.40
C PRO A 121 5.34 3.52 4.05
N ILE A 122 4.11 3.79 4.50
CA ILE A 122 2.96 3.03 4.00
C ILE A 122 2.71 3.42 2.53
N PRO A 123 2.15 2.54 1.67
CA PRO A 123 1.85 2.91 0.29
C PRO A 123 0.82 4.05 0.19
N ASP A 124 0.94 4.90 -0.83
CA ASP A 124 -0.05 5.94 -1.17
C ASP A 124 -1.17 5.36 -2.03
N PHE A 125 -2.07 4.56 -1.44
CA PHE A 125 -3.06 3.79 -2.20
C PHE A 125 -3.98 4.67 -3.06
N THR A 126 -4.50 5.75 -2.50
CA THR A 126 -5.48 6.64 -3.13
C THR A 126 -4.88 7.66 -4.11
N ARG A 127 -3.55 7.86 -4.08
CA ARG A 127 -2.85 8.85 -4.91
C ARG A 127 -1.90 8.24 -5.94
N ASN A 128 -1.54 6.96 -5.79
CA ASN A 128 -0.59 6.28 -6.65
C ASN A 128 -1.19 4.98 -7.20
N ILE A 129 -1.21 4.86 -8.54
CA ILE A 129 -1.68 3.66 -9.25
C ILE A 129 -0.90 2.41 -8.79
N GLY A 130 0.41 2.52 -8.57
CA GLY A 130 1.24 1.43 -8.08
C GLY A 130 0.81 0.92 -6.70
N GLY A 131 0.44 1.83 -5.79
CA GLY A 131 -0.10 1.48 -4.47
C GLY A 131 -1.45 0.75 -4.59
N ALA A 132 -2.37 1.30 -5.39
CA ALA A 132 -3.67 0.66 -5.62
C ALA A 132 -3.55 -0.73 -6.26
N LEU A 133 -2.63 -0.92 -7.21
CA LEU A 133 -2.34 -2.21 -7.83
C LEU A 133 -1.67 -3.19 -6.85
N GLU A 134 -0.77 -2.72 -5.98
CA GLU A 134 -0.18 -3.53 -4.92
C GLU A 134 -1.26 -4.09 -4.00
N LEU A 135 -2.24 -3.28 -3.60
CA LEU A 135 -3.37 -3.74 -2.80
C LEU A 135 -4.17 -4.82 -3.53
N LYS A 136 -4.56 -4.57 -4.78
CA LYS A 136 -5.27 -5.57 -5.60
C LYS A 136 -4.51 -6.89 -5.65
N TRP A 137 -3.20 -6.83 -5.86
CA TRP A 137 -2.35 -8.01 -5.93
C TRP A 137 -2.24 -8.72 -4.58
N ARG A 138 -2.08 -7.97 -3.48
CA ARG A 138 -2.01 -8.52 -2.13
C ARG A 138 -3.29 -9.27 -1.75
N VAL A 139 -4.45 -8.78 -2.17
CA VAL A 139 -5.75 -9.38 -1.84
C VAL A 139 -6.09 -10.58 -2.74
N PHE A 140 -5.97 -10.41 -4.06
CA PHE A 140 -6.47 -11.38 -5.04
C PHE A 140 -5.39 -12.10 -5.85
N GLN A 141 -4.12 -11.75 -5.68
CA GLN A 141 -3.00 -12.25 -6.49
C GLN A 141 -3.35 -12.21 -8.00
N SER A 142 -3.21 -13.36 -8.67
CA SER A 142 -3.52 -13.59 -10.07
C SER A 142 -4.95 -14.09 -10.32
N TYR A 143 -5.77 -14.30 -9.29
CA TYR A 143 -7.11 -14.90 -9.43
C TYR A 143 -8.08 -14.03 -10.22
N LEU A 144 -7.97 -12.70 -10.08
CA LEU A 144 -8.82 -11.75 -10.79
C LEU A 144 -8.01 -10.92 -11.77
N LYS A 145 -8.47 -10.83 -13.01
CA LYS A 145 -7.97 -9.88 -14.01
C LYS A 145 -8.57 -8.51 -13.73
N LEU A 146 -7.88 -7.46 -14.18
CA LEU A 146 -8.32 -6.08 -14.05
C LEU A 146 -8.54 -5.49 -15.43
N ARG A 147 -9.72 -4.91 -15.68
CA ARG A 147 -10.04 -4.16 -16.89
C ARG A 147 -10.28 -2.70 -16.51
N ILE A 148 -9.63 -1.80 -17.22
CA ILE A 148 -9.77 -0.35 -17.05
C ILE A 148 -10.45 0.18 -18.31
N THR A 149 -11.50 0.98 -18.13
CA THR A 149 -12.11 1.78 -19.18
C THR A 149 -12.03 3.23 -18.75
N GLU A 150 -11.43 4.05 -19.60
CA GLU A 150 -11.36 5.51 -19.45
C GLU A 150 -12.44 6.14 -20.34
N ALA A 151 -13.13 7.13 -19.80
CA ALA A 151 -14.13 7.92 -20.53
C ALA A 151 -13.95 9.40 -20.19
N ASP A 152 -14.35 10.27 -21.12
CA ASP A 152 -14.42 11.71 -20.86
C ASP A 152 -15.61 11.99 -19.92
N GLY A 153 -15.34 12.51 -18.73
CA GLY A 153 -16.35 12.96 -17.78
C GLY A 153 -16.48 14.49 -17.75
N ASP A 154 -17.51 14.98 -17.06
CA ASP A 154 -17.84 16.41 -17.00
C ASP A 154 -16.74 17.27 -16.34
N TRP A 155 -15.89 16.65 -15.52
CA TRP A 155 -14.84 17.33 -14.72
C TRP A 155 -13.43 16.75 -14.94
N GLY A 156 -13.23 15.97 -16.00
CA GLY A 156 -11.98 15.26 -16.28
C GLY A 156 -12.25 13.80 -16.66
N ASN A 157 -11.21 12.98 -16.66
CA ASN A 157 -11.36 11.57 -17.04
C ASN A 157 -12.08 10.79 -15.93
N GLU A 158 -13.05 9.99 -16.33
CA GLU A 158 -13.68 9.00 -15.47
C GLU A 158 -13.10 7.61 -15.77
N TYR A 159 -12.85 6.86 -14.71
CA TYR A 159 -12.30 5.52 -14.77
C TYR A 159 -13.31 4.53 -14.24
N ARG A 160 -13.68 3.56 -15.08
CA ARG A 160 -14.39 2.36 -14.67
C ARG A 160 -13.40 1.21 -14.58
N VAL A 161 -13.31 0.58 -13.42
CA VAL A 161 -12.47 -0.59 -13.18
C VAL A 161 -13.34 -1.79 -12.87
N GLU A 162 -13.08 -2.89 -13.57
CA GLU A 162 -13.77 -4.16 -13.39
C GLU A 162 -12.75 -5.23 -12.95
N LEU A 163 -13.09 -5.98 -11.90
CA LEU A 163 -12.37 -7.19 -11.52
C LEU A 163 -13.08 -8.39 -12.12
N LEU A 164 -12.37 -9.11 -12.97
CA LEU A 164 -12.91 -10.19 -13.80
C LEU A 164 -12.34 -11.53 -13.37
N THR A 165 -13.15 -12.58 -13.45
CA THR A 165 -12.68 -13.96 -13.35
C THR A 165 -11.80 -14.33 -14.55
N VAL A 166 -11.20 -15.53 -14.53
CA VAL A 166 -10.42 -16.04 -15.67
C VAL A 166 -11.28 -16.15 -16.95
N SER A 167 -12.57 -16.46 -16.80
CA SER A 167 -13.58 -16.53 -17.88
C SER A 167 -14.12 -15.16 -18.32
N GLU A 168 -13.54 -14.06 -17.81
CA GLU A 168 -13.92 -12.67 -18.13
C GLU A 168 -15.29 -12.23 -17.60
N GLU A 169 -15.84 -12.93 -16.62
CA GLU A 169 -17.05 -12.50 -15.92
C GLU A 169 -16.70 -11.43 -14.88
N ALA A 170 -17.40 -10.30 -14.91
CA ALA A 170 -17.19 -9.24 -13.93
C ALA A 170 -17.77 -9.63 -12.56
N VAL A 171 -16.90 -9.67 -11.56
CA VAL A 171 -17.29 -9.91 -10.16
C VAL A 171 -17.80 -8.62 -9.53
N HIS A 172 -17.10 -7.51 -9.81
CA HIS A 172 -17.51 -6.17 -9.41
C HIS A 172 -16.92 -5.13 -10.37
N ALA A 173 -17.61 -4.00 -10.48
CA ALA A 173 -17.17 -2.83 -11.22
C ALA A 173 -17.36 -1.59 -10.36
N TYR A 174 -16.40 -0.67 -10.39
CA TYR A 174 -16.47 0.61 -9.69
C TYR A 174 -16.03 1.74 -10.61
N GLN A 175 -16.66 2.91 -10.46
CA GLN A 175 -16.39 4.10 -11.27
C GLN A 175 -16.01 5.27 -10.37
N ALA A 176 -14.94 5.97 -10.73
CA ALA A 176 -14.44 7.16 -10.03
C ALA A 176 -13.74 8.12 -11.00
N ASP A 177 -13.51 9.36 -10.55
CA ASP A 177 -12.72 10.39 -11.26
C ASP A 177 -11.19 10.20 -11.15
N SER A 178 -10.76 9.20 -10.38
CA SER A 178 -9.35 8.82 -10.27
C SER A 178 -9.22 7.31 -10.44
N LEU A 179 -8.20 6.91 -11.22
CA LEU A 179 -7.91 5.50 -11.42
C LEU A 179 -7.58 4.77 -10.10
N PRO A 180 -6.77 5.32 -9.17
CA PRO A 180 -6.56 4.68 -7.86
C PRO A 180 -7.85 4.43 -7.08
N HIS A 181 -8.77 5.41 -7.05
CA HIS A 181 -10.07 5.24 -6.39
C HIS A 181 -10.90 4.17 -7.08
N ALA A 182 -10.93 4.15 -8.41
CA ALA A 182 -11.65 3.13 -9.16
C ALA A 182 -11.12 1.71 -8.88
N ILE A 183 -9.79 1.55 -8.79
CA ILE A 183 -9.15 0.27 -8.42
C ILE A 183 -9.52 -0.14 -6.99
N ILE A 184 -9.39 0.76 -6.01
CA ILE A 184 -9.71 0.46 -4.61
C ILE A 184 -11.19 0.10 -4.45
N GLY A 185 -12.08 0.86 -5.08
CA GLY A 185 -13.52 0.60 -5.06
C GLY A 185 -13.87 -0.75 -5.67
N ALA A 186 -13.23 -1.12 -6.79
CA ALA A 186 -13.40 -2.44 -7.37
C ALA A 186 -12.92 -3.57 -6.43
N VAL A 187 -11.80 -3.36 -5.72
CA VAL A 187 -11.26 -4.30 -4.72
C VAL A 187 -12.22 -4.46 -3.54
N LEU A 188 -12.64 -3.36 -2.90
CA LEU A 188 -13.52 -3.39 -1.74
C LEU A 188 -14.90 -3.96 -2.11
N GLY A 189 -15.47 -3.53 -3.24
CA GLY A 189 -16.75 -4.05 -3.73
C GLY A 189 -16.71 -5.54 -4.07
N THR A 190 -15.57 -6.05 -4.56
CA THR A 190 -15.37 -7.49 -4.79
C THR A 190 -15.31 -8.28 -3.48
N LEU A 191 -14.66 -7.74 -2.43
CA LEU A 191 -14.67 -8.37 -1.10
C LEU A 191 -16.09 -8.40 -0.50
N LEU A 192 -16.92 -7.39 -0.83
CA LEU A 192 -18.31 -7.31 -0.38
C LEU A 192 -19.29 -8.14 -1.22
N SER A 193 -19.02 -8.38 -2.51
CA SER A 193 -19.91 -9.09 -3.43
C SER A 193 -20.04 -10.59 -3.14
N GLY A 194 -19.27 -11.12 -2.18
CA GLY A 194 -19.32 -12.52 -1.79
C GLY A 194 -18.47 -13.43 -2.67
N TRP A 195 -17.41 -12.89 -3.30
CA TRP A 195 -16.38 -13.69 -3.97
C TRP A 195 -15.91 -14.84 -3.08
N THR A 196 -15.97 -16.07 -3.61
CA THR A 196 -15.88 -17.31 -2.83
C THR A 196 -14.57 -18.07 -2.98
N HIS A 197 -13.67 -17.63 -3.85
CA HIS A 197 -12.33 -18.22 -3.90
C HIS A 197 -11.49 -17.73 -2.72
N ASP A 198 -10.64 -18.62 -2.21
CA ASP A 198 -9.70 -18.33 -1.14
C ASP A 198 -8.91 -17.05 -1.47
N LEU A 199 -8.97 -16.07 -0.57
CA LEU A 199 -8.08 -14.93 -0.66
C LEU A 199 -6.67 -15.40 -0.33
N ALA A 200 -5.68 -14.66 -0.83
CA ALA A 200 -4.26 -14.97 -0.66
C ALA A 200 -3.86 -15.34 0.77
N SER A 201 -4.34 -14.55 1.74
CA SER A 201 -3.91 -14.64 3.14
C SER A 201 -5.01 -14.19 4.12
N TYR A 202 -6.25 -14.05 3.65
CA TYR A 202 -7.33 -13.40 4.40
C TYR A 202 -8.64 -14.20 4.38
N GLU A 203 -9.45 -14.03 5.41
CA GLU A 203 -10.79 -14.57 5.52
C GLU A 203 -11.74 -13.45 5.88
N ILE A 204 -12.78 -13.20 5.06
CA ILE A 204 -13.80 -12.21 5.38
C ILE A 204 -14.83 -12.86 6.29
N ILE A 205 -14.86 -12.44 7.55
CA ILE A 205 -15.80 -12.96 8.54
C ILE A 205 -16.95 -11.98 8.76
N ASN A 206 -18.14 -12.53 8.96
CA ASN A 206 -19.28 -11.75 9.41
C ASN A 206 -19.10 -11.50 10.92
N GLY A 207 -19.16 -10.24 11.33
CA GLY A 207 -19.09 -9.80 12.72
C GLY A 207 -19.97 -8.60 12.96
#